data_AF-A0A251UVU6-F1
#
_entry.id   AF-A0A251UVU6-F1
#
_cell.length_a   1.000
_cell.length_b   1.000
_cell.length_c   1.000
_cell.angle_alpha   90.00
_cell.angle_beta   90.00
_cell.angle_gamma   90.00
#
_symmetry.space_group_name_H-M   'P 1'
#
loop_
_entity.id
_entity.type
_entity.pdbx_description
1 polymer ?
#
loop_
_entity_poly.entity_id
_entity_poly.type
_entity_poly.pdbx_seq_one_letter_code
_entity_poly.pdbx_strand_id
1 'polypeptide(L)'
;MGLPFRSLTMLLLLLLIWWSTSEAQTLRALDAILQDYAYRAFHRPRTGRPYDGVPPANLSGIQISALRLRSGSLFTRGVRQYKQFSIPVGVIGTPYVERLVLVYQNLGNWSTTYYPLPPGYMYLAPVLGLLAYDASNLSATNLEELDIYASEDPISIEFTQVQPVRDARCVWFDLDGRINFTKVVSGNKCLTYEQGHFSIVVESTAPSPAPVPQPHQGGGGRVGLLVGLYSVGLHCWCCWHC
;
A
#
# COMPACT_ATOMS: atom_id res chain seq x y z
N MET A 1 -0.68 41.32 -21.65
CA MET A 1 -0.35 41.10 -20.22
C MET A 1 -0.23 39.60 -20.01
N GLY A 2 0.96 39.04 -20.25
CA GLY A 2 1.20 37.61 -20.05
C GLY A 2 1.66 37.38 -18.61
N LEU A 3 0.92 36.56 -17.84
CA LEU A 3 1.45 36.01 -16.60
C LEU A 3 2.79 35.33 -16.92
N PRO A 4 3.91 35.70 -16.26
CA PRO A 4 5.20 35.16 -16.63
C PRO A 4 5.18 33.65 -16.40
N PHE A 5 5.57 32.87 -17.40
CA PHE A 5 5.62 31.39 -17.37
C PHE A 5 6.29 30.81 -16.11
N ARG A 6 7.20 31.58 -15.49
CA ARG A 6 7.86 31.29 -14.20
C ARG A 6 6.91 31.31 -12.98
N SER A 7 5.88 32.14 -12.99
CA SER A 7 4.87 32.21 -11.92
C SER A 7 3.90 31.04 -11.97
N LEU A 8 3.55 30.56 -13.16
CA LEU A 8 2.64 29.42 -13.33
C LEU A 8 3.32 28.10 -12.96
N THR A 9 4.59 27.94 -13.34
CA THR A 9 5.41 26.78 -12.94
C THR A 9 5.65 26.75 -11.43
N MET A 10 5.96 27.89 -10.80
CA MET A 10 6.04 27.99 -9.33
C MET A 10 4.71 27.66 -8.65
N LEU A 11 3.58 28.17 -9.14
CA LEU A 11 2.27 27.85 -8.57
C LEU A 11 1.93 26.37 -8.72
N LEU A 12 2.23 25.75 -9.87
CA LEU A 12 2.03 24.32 -10.09
C LEU A 12 2.89 23.48 -9.14
N LEU A 13 4.17 23.85 -8.95
CA LEU A 13 5.05 23.17 -8.00
C LEU A 13 4.53 23.27 -6.57
N LEU A 14 4.05 24.45 -6.15
CA LEU A 14 3.45 24.64 -4.83
C LEU A 14 2.19 23.79 -4.65
N LEU A 15 1.35 23.68 -5.67
CA LEU A 15 0.15 22.83 -5.64
C LEU A 15 0.51 21.33 -5.56
N LEU A 16 1.55 20.88 -6.29
CA LEU A 16 2.03 19.50 -6.23
C LEU A 16 2.60 19.16 -4.85
N ILE A 17 3.40 20.07 -4.28
CA ILE A 17 3.95 19.91 -2.92
C ILE A 17 2.80 19.83 -1.92
N TRP A 18 1.83 20.77 -1.98
CA TRP A 18 0.68 20.78 -1.09
C TRP A 18 -0.11 19.47 -1.15
N TRP A 19 -0.38 18.95 -2.35
CA TRP A 19 -1.10 17.70 -2.53
C TRP A 19 -0.38 16.52 -1.87
N SER A 20 0.92 16.35 -2.16
CA SER A 20 1.72 15.26 -1.57
C SER A 20 1.78 15.32 -0.03
N THR A 21 1.86 16.52 0.55
CA THR A 21 1.84 16.66 2.01
C THR A 21 0.51 16.27 2.65
N SER A 22 -0.61 16.46 1.93
CA SER A 22 -1.94 16.12 2.46
C SER A 22 -2.19 14.60 2.50
N GLU A 23 -1.61 13.85 1.56
CA GLU A 23 -1.73 12.39 1.50
C GLU A 23 -0.93 11.73 2.61
N ALA A 24 0.34 12.12 2.78
CA ALA A 24 1.17 11.65 3.89
C ALA A 24 0.54 11.94 5.26
N GLN A 25 -0.05 13.13 5.45
CA GLN A 25 -0.78 13.45 6.69
C GLN A 25 -1.99 12.53 6.92
N THR A 26 -2.69 12.15 5.85
CA THR A 26 -3.84 11.23 5.95
C THR A 26 -3.40 9.82 6.35
N LEU A 27 -2.30 9.32 5.80
CA LEU A 27 -1.72 8.03 6.16
C LEU A 27 -1.25 8.01 7.62
N ARG A 28 -0.51 9.03 8.04
CA ARG A 28 -0.04 9.19 9.42
C ARG A 28 -1.20 9.28 10.42
N ALA A 29 -2.30 9.96 10.04
CA ALA A 29 -3.50 10.02 10.85
C ALA A 29 -4.20 8.65 10.97
N LEU A 30 -4.23 7.86 9.89
CA LEU A 30 -4.72 6.48 9.94
C LEU A 30 -3.86 5.65 10.89
N ASP A 31 -2.53 5.69 10.74
CA ASP A 31 -1.60 4.92 11.56
C ASP A 31 -1.72 5.27 13.04
N ALA A 32 -1.85 6.56 13.38
CA ALA A 32 -2.07 7.01 14.75
C ALA A 32 -3.38 6.45 15.36
N ILE A 33 -4.47 6.44 14.59
CA ILE A 33 -5.75 5.86 15.05
C ILE A 33 -5.60 4.35 15.26
N LEU A 34 -4.99 3.64 14.31
CA LEU A 34 -4.79 2.19 14.40
C LEU A 34 -3.85 1.82 15.56
N GLN A 35 -2.81 2.61 15.80
CA GLN A 35 -1.89 2.47 16.92
C GLN A 35 -2.61 2.62 18.26
N ASP A 36 -3.42 3.66 18.45
CA ASP A 36 -4.18 3.89 19.68
C ASP A 36 -5.11 2.70 19.98
N TYR A 37 -5.86 2.24 18.99
CA TYR A 37 -6.74 1.07 19.15
C TYR A 37 -5.97 -0.25 19.36
N ALA A 38 -4.77 -0.39 18.80
CA ALA A 38 -3.91 -1.54 19.05
C ALA A 38 -3.40 -1.53 20.50
N TYR A 39 -3.07 -0.36 21.06
CA TYR A 39 -2.61 -0.21 22.44
C TYR A 39 -3.72 -0.52 23.45
N ARG A 40 -4.97 -0.17 23.15
CA ARG A 40 -6.13 -0.50 23.99
C ARG A 40 -6.32 -2.00 24.22
N ALA A 41 -5.77 -2.85 23.35
CA ALA A 41 -5.80 -4.31 23.52
C ALA A 41 -4.95 -4.81 24.71
N PHE A 42 -4.05 -3.98 25.24
CA PHE A 42 -3.17 -4.36 26.34
C PHE A 42 -3.88 -4.30 27.71
N HIS A 43 -4.35 -5.45 28.17
CA HIS A 43 -4.76 -5.66 29.56
C HIS A 43 -3.74 -6.55 30.27
N ARG A 44 -2.93 -5.96 31.18
CA ARG A 44 -1.80 -6.64 31.86
C ARG A 44 -0.88 -7.35 30.85
N PRO A 45 -0.23 -6.59 29.96
CA PRO A 45 0.47 -7.15 28.81
C PRO A 45 1.72 -7.95 29.21
N ARG A 46 1.90 -9.10 28.55
CA ARG A 46 3.13 -9.91 28.64
C ARG A 46 4.03 -9.62 27.45
N THR A 47 5.33 -9.48 27.70
CA THR A 47 6.33 -9.27 26.64
C THR A 47 6.36 -10.47 25.70
N GLY A 48 6.43 -10.20 24.40
CA GLY A 48 6.54 -11.25 23.37
C GLY A 48 5.23 -11.97 23.03
N ARG A 49 4.09 -11.53 23.60
CA ARG A 49 2.77 -12.04 23.24
C ARG A 49 2.01 -11.00 22.40
N PRO A 50 1.45 -11.36 21.23
CA PRO A 50 0.61 -10.46 20.45
C PRO A 50 -0.78 -10.33 21.08
N TYR A 51 -1.36 -9.13 20.98
CA TYR A 51 -2.70 -8.79 21.44
C TYR A 51 -3.48 -8.18 20.27
N ASP A 52 -4.56 -8.82 19.86
CA ASP A 52 -5.39 -8.34 18.75
C ASP A 52 -6.29 -7.21 19.22
N GLY A 53 -6.27 -6.10 18.49
CA GLY A 53 -7.11 -4.93 18.75
C GLY A 53 -8.34 -4.92 17.86
N VAL A 54 -9.33 -4.13 18.27
CA VAL A 54 -10.56 -3.92 17.49
C VAL A 54 -10.55 -2.49 16.99
N PRO A 55 -10.48 -2.24 15.67
CA PRO A 55 -10.50 -0.87 15.14
C PRO A 55 -11.86 -0.20 15.38
N PRO A 56 -11.97 1.13 15.22
CA PRO A 56 -13.25 1.82 15.27
C PRO A 56 -14.18 1.33 14.15
N ALA A 57 -15.50 1.46 14.35
CA ALA A 57 -16.50 0.88 13.46
C ALA A 57 -16.40 1.36 12.00
N ASN A 58 -15.99 2.61 11.79
CA ASN A 58 -15.74 3.20 10.46
C ASN A 58 -14.53 2.62 9.74
N LEU A 59 -13.64 1.91 10.44
CA LEU A 59 -12.49 1.19 9.92
C LEU A 59 -12.63 -0.33 10.11
N SER A 60 -13.87 -0.81 10.20
CA SER A 60 -14.14 -2.25 10.29
C SER A 60 -13.58 -2.99 9.07
N GLY A 61 -13.16 -4.25 9.30
CA GLY A 61 -12.46 -5.05 8.29
C GLY A 61 -10.94 -4.91 8.30
N ILE A 62 -10.40 -3.82 8.86
CA ILE A 62 -8.96 -3.74 9.18
C ILE A 62 -8.67 -4.67 10.36
N GLN A 63 -7.58 -5.43 10.29
CA GLN A 63 -7.10 -6.21 11.42
C GLN A 63 -5.87 -5.53 12.01
N ILE A 64 -5.86 -5.32 13.33
CA ILE A 64 -4.73 -4.75 14.04
C ILE A 64 -4.28 -5.68 15.17
N SER A 65 -2.98 -5.71 15.42
CA SER A 65 -2.40 -6.45 16.54
C SER A 65 -1.24 -5.66 17.10
N ALA A 66 -0.98 -5.79 18.40
CA ALA A 66 0.13 -5.14 19.08
C ALA A 66 1.03 -6.17 19.77
N LEU A 67 2.34 -6.09 19.54
CA LEU A 67 3.34 -6.95 20.14
C LEU A 67 4.35 -6.12 20.94
N ARG A 68 4.24 -6.16 22.26
CA ARG A 68 5.16 -5.45 23.15
C ARG A 68 6.46 -6.24 23.37
N LEU A 69 7.60 -5.59 23.14
CA LEU A 69 8.94 -6.17 23.27
C LEU A 69 9.86 -5.28 24.11
N ARG A 70 10.95 -5.86 24.60
CA ARG A 70 12.12 -5.09 25.04
C ARG A 70 13.04 -4.91 23.84
N SER A 71 13.62 -3.73 23.63
CA SER A 71 14.48 -3.46 22.46
C SER A 71 15.68 -4.41 22.41
N GLY A 72 16.32 -4.69 23.55
CA GLY A 72 17.39 -5.70 23.60
C GLY A 72 16.93 -7.12 23.26
N SER A 73 15.67 -7.48 23.52
CA SER A 73 15.13 -8.79 23.11
C SER A 73 14.79 -8.85 21.63
N LEU A 74 14.29 -7.74 21.05
CA LEU A 74 14.12 -7.62 19.60
C LEU A 74 15.48 -7.81 18.90
N PHE A 75 16.51 -7.11 19.36
CA PHE A 75 17.87 -7.22 18.81
C PHE A 75 18.47 -8.62 18.94
N THR A 76 18.42 -9.23 20.13
CA THR A 76 19.11 -10.51 20.38
C THR A 76 18.34 -11.76 19.95
N ARG A 77 17.01 -11.69 19.83
CA ARG A 77 16.16 -12.87 19.61
C ARG A 77 15.22 -12.74 18.40
N GLY A 78 14.97 -11.53 17.91
CA GLY A 78 13.96 -11.28 16.88
C GLY A 78 12.56 -11.73 17.30
N VAL A 79 11.71 -11.95 16.29
CA VAL A 79 10.38 -12.54 16.44
C VAL A 79 10.13 -13.50 15.28
N ARG A 80 10.22 -14.81 15.56
CA ARG A 80 10.10 -15.85 14.52
C ARG A 80 8.79 -15.79 13.75
N GLN A 81 7.68 -15.52 14.45
CA GLN A 81 6.35 -15.44 13.84
C GLN A 81 5.51 -14.38 14.54
N TYR A 82 5.19 -13.32 13.81
CA TYR A 82 4.23 -12.31 14.20
C TYR A 82 3.26 -12.08 13.04
N LYS A 83 2.14 -12.81 13.05
CA LYS A 83 1.21 -12.89 11.93
C LYS A 83 1.96 -13.30 10.66
N GLN A 84 2.01 -12.47 9.62
CA GLN A 84 2.71 -12.69 8.35
C GLN A 84 4.20 -12.31 8.41
N PHE A 85 4.63 -11.64 9.47
CA PHE A 85 5.99 -11.13 9.62
C PHE A 85 6.88 -12.13 10.37
N SER A 86 8.09 -12.33 9.85
CA SER A 86 9.21 -12.96 10.56
C SER A 86 10.31 -11.91 10.69
N ILE A 87 10.62 -11.55 11.94
CA ILE A 87 11.55 -10.48 12.28
C ILE A 87 12.85 -11.14 12.76
N PRO A 88 13.97 -10.89 12.09
CA PRO A 88 15.24 -11.55 12.41
C PRO A 88 15.87 -10.97 13.69
N VAL A 89 16.98 -11.57 14.09
CA VAL A 89 17.91 -10.94 15.04
C VAL A 89 18.57 -9.72 14.39
N GLY A 90 19.10 -8.79 15.20
CA GLY A 90 19.78 -7.60 14.70
C GLY A 90 18.84 -6.43 14.32
N VAL A 91 17.55 -6.49 14.67
CA VAL A 91 16.66 -5.34 14.46
C VAL A 91 16.84 -4.30 15.56
N ILE A 92 17.13 -3.06 15.15
CA ILE A 92 17.42 -1.92 16.01
C ILE A 92 16.29 -0.89 15.85
N GLY A 93 15.82 -0.33 16.96
CA GLY A 93 14.88 0.79 16.98
C GLY A 93 15.57 2.11 17.34
N THR A 94 15.23 3.19 16.63
CA THR A 94 15.76 4.54 16.80
C THR A 94 14.60 5.55 16.92
N PRO A 95 14.61 6.45 17.92
CA PRO A 95 15.53 6.51 19.06
C PRO A 95 15.44 5.27 19.97
N TYR A 96 16.49 5.01 20.75
CA TYR A 96 16.49 3.87 21.67
C TYR A 96 15.47 4.06 22.79
N VAL A 97 14.59 3.07 22.95
CA VAL A 97 13.67 2.95 24.09
C VAL A 97 13.88 1.61 24.79
N GLU A 98 13.56 1.49 26.08
CA GLU A 98 13.69 0.20 26.79
C GLU A 98 12.67 -0.83 26.26
N ARG A 99 11.46 -0.36 25.96
CA ARG A 99 10.34 -1.17 25.49
C ARG A 99 9.66 -0.47 24.32
N LEU A 100 9.38 -1.24 23.29
CA LEU A 100 8.64 -0.81 22.11
C LEU A 100 7.45 -1.72 21.88
N VAL A 101 6.52 -1.27 21.05
CA VAL A 101 5.45 -2.09 20.50
C VAL A 101 5.60 -2.10 18.99
N LEU A 102 5.55 -3.30 18.43
CA LEU A 102 5.33 -3.48 17.00
C LEU A 102 3.83 -3.57 16.77
N VAL A 103 3.29 -2.69 15.95
CA VAL A 103 1.89 -2.67 15.54
C VAL A 103 1.80 -3.30 14.16
N TYR A 104 1.10 -4.43 14.10
CA TYR A 104 0.69 -5.07 12.86
C TYR A 104 -0.64 -4.47 12.40
N GLN A 105 -0.73 -4.22 11.10
CA GLN A 105 -1.95 -3.78 10.44
C GLN A 105 -2.21 -4.65 9.20
N ASN A 106 -3.45 -4.98 8.92
CA ASN A 106 -3.89 -5.56 7.65
C ASN A 106 -5.12 -4.81 7.19
N LEU A 107 -4.94 -4.03 6.12
CA LEU A 107 -5.96 -3.10 5.64
C LEU A 107 -7.09 -3.79 4.90
N GLY A 108 -6.92 -5.05 4.47
CA GLY A 108 -7.97 -5.76 3.72
C GLY A 108 -8.44 -4.95 2.51
N ASN A 109 -9.75 -4.73 2.43
CA ASN A 109 -10.39 -3.98 1.34
C ASN A 109 -10.04 -2.48 1.33
N TRP A 110 -9.48 -1.95 2.41
CA TRP A 110 -9.06 -0.55 2.50
C TRP A 110 -7.73 -0.27 1.80
N SER A 111 -7.05 -1.30 1.29
CA SER A 111 -5.74 -1.20 0.65
C SER A 111 -5.74 -0.20 -0.50
N THR A 112 -6.72 -0.27 -1.42
CA THR A 112 -6.81 0.65 -2.57
C THR A 112 -7.23 2.06 -2.18
N THR A 113 -7.91 2.23 -1.04
CA THR A 113 -8.37 3.53 -0.55
C THR A 113 -7.22 4.34 0.03
N TYR A 114 -6.36 3.70 0.85
CA TYR A 114 -5.26 4.39 1.53
C TYR A 114 -3.95 4.32 0.76
N TYR A 115 -3.70 3.24 0.03
CA TYR A 115 -2.49 3.03 -0.74
C TYR A 115 -2.83 2.87 -2.22
N PRO A 116 -3.20 3.95 -2.93
CA PRO A 116 -3.46 3.87 -4.35
C PRO A 116 -2.20 3.48 -5.12
N LEU A 117 -2.34 2.53 -6.04
CA LEU A 117 -1.23 2.11 -6.90
C LEU A 117 -1.11 3.02 -8.12
N PRO A 118 0.11 3.16 -8.69
CA PRO A 118 0.29 3.80 -9.98
C PRO A 118 -0.51 3.08 -11.08
N PRO A 119 -0.89 3.79 -12.16
CA PRO A 119 -1.57 3.17 -13.30
C PRO A 119 -0.81 1.95 -13.83
N GLY A 120 -1.54 0.88 -14.13
CA GLY A 120 -0.95 -0.36 -14.66
C GLY A 120 -0.52 -1.36 -13.59
N TYR A 121 -0.83 -1.16 -12.31
CA TYR A 121 -0.64 -2.16 -11.25
C TYR A 121 -1.96 -2.54 -10.58
N MET A 122 -2.03 -3.79 -10.11
CA MET A 122 -3.14 -4.29 -9.30
C MET A 122 -2.63 -5.10 -8.11
N TYR A 123 -3.34 -5.02 -6.99
CA TYR A 123 -3.05 -5.80 -5.80
C TYR A 123 -3.37 -7.28 -5.99
N LEU A 124 -2.46 -8.14 -5.56
CA LEU A 124 -2.69 -9.58 -5.36
C LEU A 124 -2.93 -9.93 -3.88
N ALA A 125 -2.55 -9.03 -2.97
CA ALA A 125 -2.73 -9.16 -1.53
C ALA A 125 -3.21 -7.85 -0.89
N PRO A 126 -3.83 -7.91 0.30
CA PRO A 126 -4.05 -6.71 1.08
C PRO A 126 -2.73 -6.10 1.56
N VAL A 127 -2.74 -4.80 1.80
CA VAL A 127 -1.61 -4.07 2.37
C VAL A 127 -1.46 -4.44 3.85
N LEU A 128 -0.26 -4.88 4.22
CA LEU A 128 0.15 -5.23 5.57
C LEU A 128 1.12 -4.17 6.11
N GLY A 129 0.81 -3.59 7.27
CA GLY A 129 1.68 -2.64 7.96
C GLY A 129 2.44 -3.31 9.11
N LEU A 130 3.70 -2.91 9.28
CA LEU A 130 4.47 -3.17 10.48
C LEU A 130 5.13 -1.85 10.90
N LEU A 131 4.73 -1.31 12.04
CA LEU A 131 5.22 -0.02 12.56
C LEU A 131 5.69 -0.19 14.01
N ALA A 132 6.71 0.56 14.42
CA ALA A 132 7.24 0.52 15.77
C ALA A 132 6.92 1.82 16.54
N TYR A 133 6.62 1.69 17.83
CA TYR A 133 6.28 2.82 18.71
C TYR A 133 6.87 2.63 20.10
N ASP A 134 7.08 3.73 20.84
CA ASP A 134 7.48 3.66 22.25
C ASP A 134 6.39 3.00 23.11
N ALA A 135 6.81 2.11 24.00
CA ALA A 135 5.95 1.39 24.94
C ALA A 135 6.33 1.62 26.41
N SER A 136 6.99 2.74 26.69
CA SER A 136 7.22 3.30 28.02
C SER A 136 5.89 3.63 28.72
N ASN A 137 4.96 4.26 27.99
CA ASN A 137 3.61 4.57 28.43
C ASN A 137 2.55 4.08 27.43
N LEU A 138 1.89 2.97 27.76
CA LEU A 138 0.83 2.37 26.90
C LEU A 138 -0.48 3.16 26.91
N SER A 139 -0.61 4.18 27.74
CA SER A 139 -1.75 5.11 27.76
C SER A 139 -1.45 6.43 27.05
N ALA A 140 -0.24 6.59 26.51
CA ALA A 140 0.10 7.76 25.72
C ALA A 140 -0.63 7.72 24.36
N THR A 141 -1.07 8.89 23.92
CA THR A 141 -1.69 9.11 22.62
C THR A 141 -0.77 9.98 21.76
N ASN A 142 -0.94 9.94 20.44
CA ASN A 142 -0.12 10.70 19.48
C ASN A 142 1.38 10.39 19.62
N LEU A 143 1.71 9.11 19.81
CA LEU A 143 3.10 8.68 19.83
C LEU A 143 3.67 8.77 18.41
N GLU A 144 4.85 9.35 18.30
CA GLU A 144 5.63 9.27 17.07
C GLU A 144 6.15 7.84 16.87
N GLU A 145 6.23 7.43 15.61
CA GLU A 145 6.86 6.19 15.19
C GLU A 145 8.35 6.20 15.58
N LEU A 146 8.82 5.06 16.05
CA LEU A 146 10.24 4.75 16.09
C LEU A 146 10.65 4.21 14.73
N ASP A 147 11.83 4.54 14.25
CA ASP A 147 12.41 3.89 13.07
C ASP A 147 12.98 2.54 13.49
N ILE A 148 12.59 1.45 12.81
CA ILE A 148 13.26 0.16 12.95
C ILE A 148 14.01 -0.20 11.68
N TYR A 149 15.22 -0.73 11.87
CA TYR A 149 16.08 -1.19 10.81
C TYR A 149 16.69 -2.55 11.16
N ALA A 150 16.68 -3.49 10.22
CA ALA A 150 17.32 -4.79 10.34
C ALA A 150 18.76 -4.71 9.84
N SER A 151 19.75 -5.02 10.68
CA SER A 151 21.16 -4.73 10.37
C SER A 151 21.83 -5.71 9.40
N GLU A 152 21.36 -6.96 9.36
CA GLU A 152 22.03 -8.05 8.62
C GLU A 152 21.01 -8.83 7.78
N ASP A 153 20.12 -9.57 8.44
CA ASP A 153 19.06 -10.32 7.77
C ASP A 153 17.80 -9.43 7.60
N PRO A 154 17.07 -9.54 6.48
CA PRO A 154 15.85 -8.78 6.26
C PRO A 154 14.66 -9.36 7.04
N ILE A 155 13.72 -8.50 7.39
CA ILE A 155 12.36 -8.87 7.82
C ILE A 155 11.67 -9.54 6.62
N SER A 156 11.12 -10.73 6.85
CA SER A 156 10.36 -11.49 5.85
C SER A 156 8.86 -11.32 6.08
N ILE A 157 8.12 -11.16 5.00
CA ILE A 157 6.67 -10.98 4.98
C ILE A 157 6.08 -12.06 4.08
N GLU A 158 5.29 -12.97 4.63
CA GLU A 158 4.73 -14.11 3.89
C GLU A 158 3.23 -13.96 3.65
N PHE A 159 2.85 -13.88 2.38
CA PHE A 159 1.47 -13.75 1.94
C PHE A 159 0.88 -15.13 1.60
N THR A 160 0.28 -15.78 2.58
CA THR A 160 -0.20 -17.18 2.46
C THR A 160 -1.37 -17.38 1.50
N GLN A 161 -2.14 -16.33 1.21
CA GLN A 161 -3.31 -16.40 0.33
C GLN A 161 -3.00 -16.01 -1.13
N VAL A 162 -1.75 -15.72 -1.45
CA VAL A 162 -1.33 -15.35 -2.81
C VAL A 162 -0.80 -16.59 -3.53
N GLN A 163 -1.42 -16.92 -4.66
CA GLN A 163 -0.85 -17.91 -5.55
C GLN A 163 0.34 -17.30 -6.30
N PRO A 164 1.43 -18.05 -6.53
CA PRO A 164 2.56 -17.55 -7.32
C PRO A 164 2.12 -17.16 -8.73
N VAL A 165 2.22 -15.87 -9.07
CA VAL A 165 1.95 -15.33 -10.41
C VAL A 165 3.27 -14.89 -11.05
N ARG A 166 3.37 -15.03 -12.38
CA ARG A 166 4.51 -14.47 -13.13
C ARG A 166 4.52 -12.94 -12.99
N ASP A 167 5.71 -12.37 -12.94
CA ASP A 167 5.92 -10.91 -12.88
C ASP A 167 5.31 -10.21 -11.64
N ALA A 168 4.94 -10.98 -10.61
CA ALA A 168 4.54 -10.44 -9.32
C ALA A 168 5.71 -9.68 -8.67
N ARG A 169 5.41 -8.51 -8.12
CA ARG A 169 6.37 -7.66 -7.41
C ARG A 169 5.87 -7.35 -6.01
N CYS A 170 6.80 -7.24 -5.08
CA CYS A 170 6.53 -6.64 -3.79
C CYS A 170 6.42 -5.14 -4.00
N VAL A 171 5.42 -4.54 -3.36
CA VAL A 171 5.31 -3.09 -3.22
C VAL A 171 5.53 -2.73 -1.75
N TRP A 172 6.34 -1.72 -1.51
CA TRP A 172 6.61 -1.15 -0.20
C TRP A 172 6.26 0.33 -0.23
N PHE A 173 5.53 0.77 0.80
CA PHE A 173 5.24 2.16 1.10
C PHE A 173 6.00 2.54 2.35
N ASP A 174 6.84 3.57 2.26
CA ASP A 174 7.49 4.14 3.43
C ASP A 174 6.49 4.94 4.30
N LEU A 175 6.97 5.50 5.41
CA LEU A 175 6.13 6.27 6.34
C LEU A 175 5.55 7.57 5.73
N ASP A 176 6.14 8.05 4.63
CA ASP A 176 5.68 9.21 3.87
C ASP A 176 4.74 8.82 2.71
N GLY A 177 4.47 7.51 2.53
CA GLY A 177 3.64 6.98 1.45
C GLY A 177 4.36 6.83 0.11
N ARG A 178 5.69 6.97 0.06
CA ARG A 178 6.45 6.78 -1.18
C ARG A 178 6.56 5.31 -1.52
N ILE A 179 6.45 5.02 -2.82
CA ILE A 179 6.32 3.67 -3.34
C ILE A 179 7.65 3.15 -3.86
N ASN A 180 8.00 1.92 -3.49
CA ASN A 180 9.12 1.17 -4.04
C ASN A 180 8.67 -0.25 -4.45
N PHE A 181 9.27 -0.79 -5.50
CA PHE A 181 9.00 -2.13 -5.98
C PHE A 181 10.24 -3.03 -5.88
N THR A 182 10.06 -4.22 -5.32
CA THR A 182 11.11 -5.23 -5.22
C THR A 182 10.62 -6.58 -5.74
N LYS A 183 11.54 -7.53 -5.91
CA LYS A 183 11.18 -8.86 -6.41
C LYS A 183 10.53 -9.68 -5.30
N VAL A 184 9.49 -10.44 -5.66
CA VAL A 184 8.92 -11.46 -4.78
C VAL A 184 9.91 -12.62 -4.65
N VAL A 185 10.11 -13.10 -3.43
CA VAL A 185 10.93 -14.27 -3.10
C VAL A 185 10.01 -15.47 -2.91
N SER A 186 10.39 -16.63 -3.45
CA SER A 186 9.62 -17.88 -3.32
C SER A 186 8.13 -17.79 -3.74
N GLY A 187 7.79 -16.83 -4.60
CA GLY A 187 6.44 -16.67 -5.17
C GLY A 187 5.42 -15.97 -4.27
N ASN A 188 5.68 -15.80 -2.97
CA ASN A 188 4.74 -15.20 -2.02
C ASN A 188 5.38 -14.43 -0.86
N LYS A 189 6.70 -14.17 -0.89
CA LYS A 189 7.41 -13.45 0.17
C LYS A 189 7.97 -12.12 -0.29
N CYS A 190 7.88 -11.13 0.59
CA CYS A 190 8.59 -9.86 0.48
C CYS A 190 9.65 -9.76 1.57
N LEU A 191 10.79 -9.16 1.23
CA LEU A 191 11.89 -8.91 2.15
C LEU A 191 12.10 -7.41 2.28
N THR A 192 12.29 -6.93 3.51
CA THR A 192 12.53 -5.52 3.82
C THR A 192 13.55 -5.39 4.95
N TYR A 193 14.30 -4.30 4.97
CA TYR A 193 15.16 -3.95 6.10
C TYR A 193 14.52 -2.89 7.01
N GLU A 194 13.41 -2.31 6.60
CA GLU A 194 12.75 -1.19 7.26
C GLU A 194 11.27 -1.50 7.54
N GLN A 195 10.66 -0.69 8.39
CA GLN A 195 9.22 -0.68 8.61
C GLN A 195 8.44 -0.02 7.46
N GLY A 196 7.12 -0.11 7.54
CA GLY A 196 6.20 0.51 6.59
C GLY A 196 5.06 -0.43 6.23
N HIS A 197 4.53 -0.24 5.02
CA HIS A 197 3.38 -0.98 4.53
C HIS A 197 3.73 -1.72 3.24
N PHE A 198 3.27 -2.97 3.14
CA PHE A 198 3.76 -3.92 2.15
C PHE A 198 2.62 -4.68 1.50
N SER A 199 2.74 -4.99 0.22
CA SER A 199 1.84 -5.91 -0.48
C SER A 199 2.54 -6.60 -1.64
N ILE A 200 1.83 -7.50 -2.31
CA ILE A 200 2.21 -8.06 -3.61
C ILE A 200 1.28 -7.50 -4.67
N VAL A 201 1.86 -7.08 -5.79
CA VAL A 201 1.16 -6.55 -6.97
C VAL A 201 1.60 -7.26 -8.22
N VAL A 202 0.83 -7.08 -9.30
CA VAL A 202 1.21 -7.47 -10.66
C VAL A 202 0.94 -6.31 -11.61
N GLU A 203 1.72 -6.22 -12.69
CA GLU A 203 1.42 -5.30 -13.79
C GLU A 203 0.15 -5.76 -14.50
N SER A 204 -0.85 -4.88 -14.56
CA SER A 204 -2.05 -5.08 -15.36
C SER A 204 -1.71 -4.85 -16.83
N THR A 205 -1.56 -5.92 -17.60
CA THR A 205 -1.55 -5.82 -19.06
C THR A 205 -2.92 -5.31 -19.52
N ALA A 206 -2.99 -4.02 -19.89
CA ALA A 206 -4.09 -3.56 -20.72
C ALA A 206 -4.12 -4.40 -22.00
N PRO A 207 -5.29 -4.86 -22.48
CA PRO A 207 -5.36 -5.47 -23.80
C PRO A 207 -4.78 -4.48 -24.81
N SER A 208 -3.76 -4.90 -25.57
CA SER A 208 -3.27 -4.11 -26.70
C SER A 208 -4.47 -3.72 -27.56
N PRO A 209 -4.60 -2.45 -27.99
CA PRO A 209 -5.64 -2.07 -28.93
C PRO A 209 -5.60 -3.05 -30.10
N ALA A 210 -6.75 -3.68 -30.39
CA ALA A 210 -6.84 -4.58 -31.53
C ALA A 210 -6.33 -3.85 -32.77
N PRO A 211 -5.56 -4.52 -33.65
CA PRO A 211 -5.10 -3.91 -34.89
C PRO A 211 -6.29 -3.31 -35.64
N VAL A 212 -6.25 -2.00 -35.88
CA VAL A 212 -7.26 -1.33 -36.71
C VAL A 212 -7.29 -2.04 -38.06
N PRO A 213 -8.42 -2.58 -38.52
CA PRO A 213 -8.52 -3.21 -39.83
C PRO A 213 -8.08 -2.19 -40.89
N GLN A 214 -6.99 -2.48 -41.59
CA GLN A 214 -6.53 -1.65 -42.70
C GLN A 214 -7.57 -1.75 -43.83
N PRO A 215 -8.03 -0.63 -44.41
CA PRO A 215 -8.89 -0.68 -45.59
C PRO A 215 -8.11 -1.32 -46.74
N HIS A 216 -8.60 -2.45 -47.24
CA HIS A 216 -8.13 -2.99 -48.51
C HIS A 216 -8.45 -1.98 -49.63
N GLN A 217 -7.43 -1.33 -50.17
CA GLN A 217 -7.54 -0.61 -51.43
C GLN A 217 -7.65 -1.62 -52.58
N GLY A 218 -8.87 -2.10 -52.80
CA GLY A 218 -9.26 -2.85 -54.00
C GLY A 218 -9.75 -1.91 -55.09
N GLY A 219 -8.93 -1.79 -56.14
CA GLY A 219 -9.24 -1.40 -57.53
C GLY A 219 -10.53 -0.66 -57.84
N GLY A 220 -10.38 0.55 -58.37
CA GLY A 220 -11.46 1.38 -58.88
C GLY A 220 -12.30 0.72 -59.97
N GLY A 221 -13.62 0.87 -59.81
CA GLY A 221 -14.63 0.64 -60.84
C GLY A 221 -15.74 1.67 -60.68
N ARG A 222 -15.91 2.54 -61.69
CA ARG A 222 -16.95 3.58 -61.75
C ARG A 222 -18.33 2.93 -61.88
N VAL A 223 -19.28 3.21 -60.97
CA VAL A 223 -20.72 3.16 -61.28
C VAL A 223 -21.51 4.13 -60.37
N GLY A 224 -22.30 5.00 -61.01
CA GLY A 224 -23.69 5.30 -60.60
C GLY A 224 -23.96 6.22 -59.41
N LEU A 225 -24.34 7.47 -59.72
CA LEU A 225 -25.09 8.40 -58.89
C LEU A 225 -26.48 7.83 -58.52
N LEU A 226 -26.84 7.78 -57.24
CA LEU A 226 -28.25 7.78 -56.78
C LEU A 226 -28.38 8.57 -55.48
N VAL A 227 -29.24 9.57 -55.54
CA VAL A 227 -29.66 10.49 -54.48
C VAL A 227 -30.60 9.76 -53.52
N GLY A 228 -30.44 9.95 -52.22
CA GLY A 228 -31.38 9.47 -51.20
C GLY A 228 -31.14 10.12 -49.84
N LEU A 229 -31.83 11.23 -49.57
CA LEU A 229 -32.05 11.74 -48.22
C LEU A 229 -32.99 10.80 -47.46
N TYR A 230 -32.59 10.28 -46.30
CA TYR A 230 -33.53 9.95 -45.22
C TYR A 230 -32.89 10.18 -43.85
N SER A 231 -33.54 11.05 -43.08
CA SER A 231 -33.28 11.37 -41.69
C SER A 231 -34.12 10.46 -40.79
N VAL A 232 -33.49 9.64 -39.95
CA VAL A 232 -34.02 9.05 -38.70
C VAL A 232 -32.76 8.64 -37.90
N GLY A 233 -32.45 9.06 -36.68
CA GLY A 233 -33.27 9.25 -35.50
C GLY A 233 -32.83 8.21 -34.44
N LEU A 234 -32.21 8.71 -33.36
CA LEU A 234 -32.28 8.23 -31.97
C LEU A 234 -31.90 6.77 -31.56
N HIS A 235 -31.10 6.71 -30.49
CA HIS A 235 -31.05 5.69 -29.42
C HIS A 235 -30.72 4.23 -29.76
N CYS A 236 -29.58 3.75 -29.23
CA CYS A 236 -29.56 2.47 -28.54
C CYS A 236 -28.51 2.47 -27.42
N TRP A 237 -29.02 2.51 -26.19
CA TRP A 237 -28.44 1.90 -25.01
C TRP A 237 -28.35 0.38 -25.20
N CYS A 238 -27.23 -0.22 -24.81
CA CYS A 238 -27.13 -1.45 -23.99
C CYS A 238 -25.64 -1.71 -23.72
N CYS A 239 -25.19 -1.69 -22.46
CA CYS A 239 -25.17 -2.82 -21.53
C CYS A 239 -24.45 -4.05 -22.11
N TRP A 240 -23.42 -4.53 -21.42
CA TRP A 240 -23.34 -5.92 -20.93
C TRP A 240 -22.16 -6.12 -19.97
N HIS A 241 -22.50 -6.45 -18.73
CA HIS A 241 -21.73 -7.29 -17.82
C HIS A 241 -21.77 -8.73 -18.33
N CYS A 242 -20.64 -9.42 -18.24
CA CYS A 242 -20.52 -10.85 -17.97
C CYS A 242 -19.29 -11.03 -17.07
#